data_AF-A0A1I4Y5Q1-F1
#
_entry.id   AF-A0A1I4Y5Q1-F1
#
_cell.length_a   1.000
_cell.length_b   1.000
_cell.length_c   1.000
_cell.angle_alpha   90.00
_cell.angle_beta   90.00
_cell.angle_gamma   90.00
#
_symmetry.space_group_name_H-M   'P 1'
#
loop_
_entity.id
_entity.type
_entity.pdbx_description
1 polymer ?
#
loop_
_entity_poly.entity_id
_entity_poly.type
_entity_poly.pdbx_seq_one_letter_code
_entity_poly.pdbx_strand_id
1 'polypeptide(L)'
;MYAIKDGIVRIDSTQGRQRIGLGGFLVLTFALSWLGAAPMVLASWLDADSPVAWQTLLHALTPLQPLMFFGALISTLLATGLNHGRRGLRELLGGLVRWRVGMGWYLGVLALPGLICIAAAYGGPVVDGSLPAFSLQGSALLAVAQIFGVYLLLNSEELAWRGYALPQLQARLRPLQANLSLALIWGAFHSPYFMMKGGHPGGYGVLTFALMILAIGLVMGMAFNATRGSILVCHLLHQSLNAWGEGLRLFPTMNHGSPWPFRLMVGGIACAGIAAAIWLWRRHGGRPVAADGLAGAPAST
;
A
#
# COMPACT_ATOMS: atom_id res chain seq x y z
N MET A 1 20.27 -0.99 10.45
CA MET A 1 19.20 -1.03 9.43
C MET A 1 19.82 -1.49 8.11
N TYR A 2 19.02 -2.12 7.24
CA TYR A 2 19.53 -2.80 6.05
C TYR A 2 20.17 -1.83 5.04
N ALA A 3 21.22 -2.27 4.34
CA ALA A 3 21.80 -1.50 3.25
C ALA A 3 21.06 -1.83 1.95
N ILE A 4 20.47 -0.83 1.29
CA ILE A 4 19.86 -1.01 -0.04
C ILE A 4 20.92 -0.67 -1.08
N LYS A 5 21.55 -1.70 -1.67
CA LYS A 5 22.53 -1.57 -2.75
C LYS A 5 21.92 -2.12 -4.04
N ASP A 6 21.94 -1.31 -5.10
CA ASP A 6 21.37 -1.67 -6.41
C ASP A 6 19.90 -2.13 -6.36
N GLY A 7 19.12 -1.56 -5.42
CA GLY A 7 17.70 -1.92 -5.23
C GLY A 7 17.46 -3.18 -4.40
N ILE A 8 18.53 -3.83 -3.93
CA ILE A 8 18.48 -5.06 -3.13
C ILE A 8 18.80 -4.74 -1.68
N VAL A 9 17.98 -5.26 -0.78
CA VAL A 9 18.16 -5.12 0.67
C VAL A 9 19.17 -6.16 1.13
N ARG A 10 20.33 -5.70 1.59
CA ARG A 10 21.39 -6.55 2.14
C ARG A 10 21.37 -6.50 3.67
N ILE A 11 21.45 -7.67 4.29
CA ILE A 11 21.60 -7.83 5.73
C ILE A 11 23.02 -7.40 6.08
N ASP A 12 23.14 -6.49 7.04
CA ASP A 12 24.40 -6.24 7.72
C ASP A 12 24.60 -7.36 8.76
N SER A 13 25.60 -8.21 8.55
CA SER A 13 25.91 -9.38 9.40
C SER A 13 26.31 -9.00 10.83
N THR A 14 26.51 -7.72 11.11
CA THR A 14 26.86 -7.20 12.45
C THR A 14 25.64 -6.94 13.35
N GLN A 15 24.41 -7.14 12.87
CA GLN A 15 23.23 -6.83 13.68
C GLN A 15 22.88 -7.94 14.67
N GLY A 16 22.88 -7.58 15.95
CA GLY A 16 22.33 -8.39 17.03
C GLY A 16 20.83 -8.65 16.87
N ARG A 17 20.30 -9.53 17.72
CA ARG A 17 18.89 -9.96 17.70
C ARG A 17 17.93 -8.77 17.80
N GLN A 18 16.97 -8.66 16.87
CA GLN A 18 15.92 -7.64 16.92
C GLN A 18 15.07 -7.81 18.18
N ARG A 19 14.72 -6.70 18.85
CA ARG A 19 13.78 -6.67 19.97
C ARG A 19 12.35 -6.96 19.49
N ILE A 20 11.97 -6.36 18.36
CA ILE A 20 10.70 -6.62 17.68
C ILE A 20 10.99 -7.14 16.28
N GLY A 21 10.91 -8.47 16.10
CA GLY A 21 11.01 -9.07 14.77
C GLY A 21 9.81 -8.74 13.88
N LEU A 22 9.90 -9.08 12.58
CA LEU A 22 8.82 -8.87 11.60
C LEU A 22 7.45 -9.36 12.11
N GLY A 23 7.38 -10.57 12.69
CA GLY A 23 6.12 -11.11 13.23
C GLY A 23 5.52 -10.25 14.35
N GLY A 24 6.35 -9.81 15.31
CA GLY A 24 5.89 -8.92 16.39
C GLY A 24 5.44 -7.55 15.87
N PHE A 25 6.13 -7.02 14.86
CA PHE A 25 5.71 -5.80 14.17
C PHE A 25 4.35 -5.96 13.48
N LEU A 26 4.11 -7.08 12.79
CA LEU A 26 2.84 -7.35 12.13
C LEU A 26 1.70 -7.48 13.14
N VAL A 27 1.91 -8.23 14.23
CA VAL A 27 0.93 -8.35 15.31
C VAL A 27 0.59 -6.97 15.89
N LEU A 28 1.59 -6.15 16.20
CA LEU A 28 1.36 -4.79 16.72
C LEU A 28 0.62 -3.90 15.72
N THR A 29 1.01 -3.95 14.44
CA THR A 29 0.39 -3.18 13.35
C THR A 29 -1.09 -3.54 13.20
N PHE A 30 -1.39 -4.85 13.15
CA PHE A 30 -2.75 -5.33 13.00
C PHE A 30 -3.58 -5.03 14.25
N ALA A 31 -3.04 -5.29 15.45
CA ALA A 31 -3.75 -5.04 16.70
C ALA A 31 -4.13 -3.56 16.87
N LEU A 32 -3.18 -2.64 16.67
CA LEU A 32 -3.47 -1.20 16.78
C LEU A 32 -4.46 -0.74 15.70
N SER A 33 -4.28 -1.17 14.46
CA SER A 33 -5.11 -0.67 13.36
C SER A 33 -6.52 -1.25 13.40
N TRP A 34 -6.65 -2.55 13.72
CA TRP A 34 -7.95 -3.19 13.86
C TRP A 34 -8.68 -2.76 15.13
N LEU A 35 -7.97 -2.33 16.19
CA LEU A 35 -8.61 -1.66 17.32
C LEU A 35 -9.31 -0.36 16.90
N GLY A 36 -8.74 0.38 15.94
CA GLY A 36 -9.39 1.55 15.35
C GLY A 36 -10.55 1.21 14.41
N ALA A 37 -10.43 0.13 13.64
CA ALA A 37 -11.49 -0.31 12.72
C ALA A 37 -12.68 -0.98 13.42
N ALA A 38 -12.46 -1.66 14.55
CA ALA A 38 -13.48 -2.46 15.22
C ALA A 38 -14.74 -1.66 15.58
N PRO A 39 -14.68 -0.45 16.15
CA PRO A 39 -15.86 0.38 16.37
C PRO A 39 -16.61 0.71 15.08
N MET A 40 -15.90 0.97 13.97
CA MET A 40 -16.53 1.25 12.67
C MET A 40 -17.27 0.03 12.12
N VAL A 41 -16.64 -1.14 12.22
CA VAL A 41 -17.25 -2.42 11.81
C VAL A 41 -18.49 -2.68 12.64
N LEU A 42 -18.38 -2.66 13.97
CA LEU A 42 -19.51 -2.91 14.86
C LEU A 42 -20.63 -1.88 14.68
N ALA A 43 -20.30 -0.60 14.48
CA ALA A 43 -21.28 0.45 14.23
C ALA A 43 -22.04 0.24 12.92
N SER A 44 -21.41 -0.32 11.89
CA SER A 44 -22.10 -0.64 10.64
C SER A 44 -23.23 -1.66 10.82
N TRP A 45 -23.18 -2.48 11.88
CA TRP A 45 -24.21 -3.46 12.20
C TRP A 45 -25.32 -2.94 13.12
N LEU A 46 -25.26 -1.66 13.54
CA LEU A 46 -26.35 -1.06 14.31
C LEU A 46 -27.61 -0.91 13.46
N ASP A 47 -28.73 -1.21 14.08
CA ASP A 47 -30.09 -1.00 13.59
C ASP A 47 -30.89 -0.14 14.57
N ALA A 48 -32.04 0.40 14.14
CA ALA A 48 -32.88 1.29 14.95
C ALA A 48 -33.28 0.67 16.31
N ASP A 49 -33.41 -0.65 16.37
CA ASP A 49 -33.79 -1.41 17.57
C ASP A 49 -32.60 -1.80 18.46
N SER A 50 -31.37 -1.39 18.10
CA SER A 50 -30.18 -1.72 18.88
C SER A 50 -30.21 -1.06 20.26
N PRO A 51 -29.79 -1.75 21.35
CA PRO A 51 -29.84 -1.18 22.69
C PRO A 51 -29.09 0.17 22.79
N VAL A 52 -29.70 1.18 23.44
CA VAL A 52 -29.10 2.52 23.60
C VAL A 52 -27.72 2.47 24.26
N ALA A 53 -27.52 1.56 25.22
CA ALA A 53 -26.21 1.35 25.85
C ALA A 53 -25.14 0.90 24.83
N TRP A 54 -25.51 0.07 23.86
CA TRP A 54 -24.62 -0.40 22.80
C TRP A 54 -24.27 0.72 21.82
N GLN A 55 -25.26 1.51 21.41
CA GLN A 55 -25.04 2.69 20.57
C GLN A 55 -24.11 3.70 21.27
N THR A 56 -24.38 3.99 22.55
CA THR A 56 -23.57 4.90 23.37
C THR A 56 -22.13 4.42 23.49
N LEU A 57 -21.90 3.13 23.72
CA LEU A 57 -20.55 2.56 23.81
C LEU A 57 -19.78 2.73 22.49
N LEU A 58 -20.38 2.41 21.34
CA LEU A 58 -19.71 2.53 20.05
C LEU A 58 -19.40 4.00 19.70
N HIS A 59 -20.29 4.93 20.05
CA HIS A 59 -20.01 6.36 19.96
C HIS A 59 -18.81 6.75 20.84
N ALA A 60 -18.76 6.28 22.09
CA ALA A 60 -17.64 6.53 22.99
C ALA A 60 -16.30 5.96 22.48
N LEU A 61 -16.32 4.92 21.65
CA LEU A 61 -15.13 4.32 21.03
C LEU A 61 -14.72 4.99 19.70
N THR A 62 -15.52 5.92 19.16
CA THR A 62 -15.21 6.66 17.92
C THR A 62 -13.82 7.34 17.92
N PRO A 63 -13.31 7.88 19.05
CA PRO A 63 -11.95 8.44 19.11
C PRO A 63 -10.82 7.43 18.80
N LEU A 64 -11.09 6.12 18.76
CA LEU A 64 -10.11 5.10 18.38
C LEU A 64 -9.94 4.96 16.86
N GLN A 65 -10.90 5.43 16.05
CA GLN A 65 -10.89 5.29 14.59
C GLN A 65 -9.58 5.74 13.91
N PRO A 66 -8.91 6.84 14.33
CA PRO A 66 -7.63 7.24 13.75
C PRO A 66 -6.54 6.16 13.84
N LEU A 67 -6.64 5.21 14.78
CA LEU A 67 -5.70 4.09 14.86
C LEU A 67 -5.72 3.21 13.61
N MET A 68 -6.82 3.14 12.86
CA MET A 68 -6.82 2.42 11.58
C MET A 68 -5.82 3.01 10.59
N PHE A 69 -5.61 4.33 10.64
CA PHE A 69 -4.66 5.04 9.78
C PHE A 69 -3.26 5.11 10.38
N PHE A 70 -3.15 5.32 11.70
CA PHE A 70 -1.87 5.58 12.38
C PHE A 70 -1.26 4.35 13.07
N GLY A 71 -1.99 3.25 13.21
CA GLY A 71 -1.52 2.04 13.89
C GLY A 71 -0.27 1.45 13.22
N ALA A 72 -0.24 1.45 11.88
CA ALA A 72 0.93 1.06 11.10
C ALA A 72 2.14 2.00 11.34
N LEU A 73 1.91 3.32 11.41
CA LEU A 73 2.97 4.29 11.69
C LEU A 73 3.54 4.11 13.09
N ILE A 74 2.68 4.04 14.11
CA ILE A 74 3.08 3.87 15.51
C ILE A 74 3.92 2.59 15.65
N SER A 75 3.45 1.49 15.07
CA SER A 75 4.15 0.20 15.08
C SER A 75 5.51 0.28 14.40
N THR A 76 5.58 0.98 13.27
CA THR A 76 6.80 1.16 12.49
C THR A 76 7.84 1.97 13.27
N LEU A 77 7.43 3.11 13.84
CA LEU A 77 8.31 3.97 14.61
C LEU A 77 8.80 3.27 15.88
N LEU A 78 7.92 2.55 16.58
CA LEU A 78 8.28 1.79 17.77
C LEU A 78 9.27 0.67 17.46
N ALA A 79 8.95 -0.18 16.48
CA ALA A 79 9.80 -1.29 16.10
C ALA A 79 11.16 -0.82 15.56
N THR A 80 11.17 0.23 14.73
CA THR A 80 12.41 0.84 14.22
C THR A 80 13.23 1.48 15.35
N GLY A 81 12.60 2.24 16.24
CA GLY A 81 13.27 2.90 17.36
C GLY A 81 13.88 1.91 18.34
N LEU A 82 13.17 0.83 18.68
CA LEU A 82 13.65 -0.21 19.60
C LEU A 82 14.76 -1.07 19.00
N ASN A 83 14.70 -1.35 17.68
CA ASN A 83 15.69 -2.20 17.02
C ASN A 83 16.95 -1.45 16.57
N HIS A 84 16.81 -0.17 16.18
CA HIS A 84 17.84 0.56 15.45
C HIS A 84 18.07 2.00 15.97
N GLY A 85 17.35 2.41 17.02
CA GLY A 85 17.51 3.71 17.65
C GLY A 85 17.26 4.88 16.70
N ARG A 86 17.83 6.04 17.06
CA ARG A 86 17.70 7.29 16.30
C ARG A 86 18.22 7.18 14.86
N ARG A 87 19.28 6.38 14.64
CA ARG A 87 19.85 6.16 13.31
C ARG A 87 18.86 5.45 12.38
N GLY A 88 18.23 4.38 12.86
CA GLY A 88 17.21 3.66 12.08
C GLY A 88 16.00 4.53 11.75
N LEU A 89 15.54 5.34 12.71
CA LEU A 89 14.44 6.29 12.45
C LEU A 89 14.81 7.31 11.38
N ARG A 90 16.03 7.87 11.41
CA ARG A 90 16.52 8.78 10.39
C ARG A 90 16.60 8.12 9.02
N GLU A 91 17.08 6.89 8.95
CA GLU A 91 17.19 6.15 7.68
C GLU A 91 15.81 5.80 7.11
N LEU A 92 14.84 5.44 7.96
CA LEU A 92 13.44 5.19 7.59
C LEU A 92 12.78 6.45 7.02
N LEU A 93 12.78 7.55 7.79
CA LEU A 93 12.20 8.82 7.34
C LEU A 93 12.98 9.41 6.15
N GLY A 94 14.29 9.14 6.08
CA GLY A 94 15.13 9.44 4.94
C GLY A 94 14.60 8.87 3.63
N GLY A 95 13.91 7.72 3.66
CA GLY A 95 13.26 7.13 2.50
C GLY A 95 12.15 7.99 1.87
N LEU A 96 11.46 8.82 2.67
CA LEU A 96 10.45 9.78 2.19
C LEU A 96 11.05 11.01 1.51
N VAL A 97 12.35 11.24 1.70
CA VAL A 97 13.08 12.37 1.08
C VAL A 97 14.13 11.88 0.07
N ARG A 98 14.08 10.61 -0.36
CA ARG A 98 14.88 10.09 -1.48
C ARG A 98 14.27 10.51 -2.81
N TRP A 99 14.47 11.76 -3.19
CA TRP A 99 13.86 12.36 -4.39
C TRP A 99 14.75 12.31 -5.66
N ARG A 100 16.04 11.99 -5.52
CA ARG A 100 16.97 11.94 -6.66
C ARG A 100 16.88 10.61 -7.41
N VAL A 101 15.72 10.32 -7.99
CA VAL A 101 15.40 9.03 -8.63
C VAL A 101 15.20 9.11 -10.15
N GLY A 102 15.32 10.29 -10.76
CA GLY A 102 15.13 10.52 -12.20
C GLY A 102 13.69 10.92 -12.54
N MET A 103 13.53 11.93 -13.41
CA MET A 103 12.23 12.56 -13.67
C MET A 103 11.19 11.59 -14.27
N GLY A 104 11.64 10.61 -15.06
CA GLY A 104 10.77 9.59 -15.65
C GLY A 104 9.97 8.79 -14.62
N TRP A 105 10.49 8.61 -13.40
CA TRP A 105 9.75 7.93 -12.33
C TRP A 105 8.60 8.78 -11.80
N TYR A 106 8.79 10.08 -11.64
CA TYR A 106 7.74 10.99 -11.22
C TYR A 106 6.62 11.06 -12.25
N LEU A 107 6.99 11.21 -13.52
CA LEU A 107 6.03 11.17 -14.62
C LEU A 107 5.28 9.83 -14.64
N GLY A 108 5.99 8.71 -14.47
CA GLY A 108 5.38 7.38 -14.42
C GLY A 108 4.38 7.23 -13.29
N VAL A 109 4.76 7.53 -12.04
CA VAL A 109 3.90 7.28 -10.87
C VAL A 109 2.75 8.28 -10.73
N LEU A 110 2.84 9.46 -11.36
CA LEU A 110 1.76 10.44 -11.36
C LEU A 110 0.84 10.30 -12.58
N ALA A 111 1.39 10.05 -13.77
CA ALA A 111 0.60 9.98 -15.01
C ALA A 111 -0.05 8.62 -15.22
N LEU A 112 0.64 7.50 -14.94
CA LEU A 112 0.11 6.16 -15.23
C LEU A 112 -1.19 5.86 -14.46
N PRO A 113 -1.32 6.17 -13.15
CA PRO A 113 -2.60 6.05 -12.44
C PRO A 113 -3.72 6.86 -13.09
N GLY A 114 -3.44 8.12 -13.43
CA GLY A 114 -4.41 9.00 -14.08
C GLY A 114 -4.88 8.44 -15.42
N LEU A 115 -3.95 7.97 -16.27
CA LEU A 115 -4.29 7.35 -17.56
C LEU A 115 -5.18 6.11 -17.39
N ILE A 116 -4.85 5.21 -16.45
CA ILE A 116 -5.64 4.00 -16.17
C ILE A 116 -7.03 4.39 -15.66
N CYS A 117 -7.11 5.29 -14.68
CA CYS A 117 -8.38 5.69 -14.07
C CYS A 117 -9.28 6.47 -15.04
N ILE A 118 -8.71 7.36 -15.85
CA ILE A 118 -9.45 8.09 -16.90
C ILE A 118 -9.98 7.09 -17.93
N ALA A 119 -9.15 6.19 -18.44
CA ALA A 119 -9.58 5.16 -19.39
C ALA A 119 -10.71 4.29 -18.80
N ALA A 120 -10.63 3.94 -17.52
CA ALA A 120 -11.66 3.21 -16.82
C ALA A 120 -12.95 4.03 -16.61
N ALA A 121 -12.85 5.32 -16.32
CA ALA A 121 -13.99 6.23 -16.16
C ALA A 121 -14.81 6.36 -17.46
N TYR A 122 -14.13 6.43 -18.61
CA TYR A 122 -14.79 6.45 -19.92
C TYR A 122 -15.24 5.06 -20.38
N GLY A 123 -14.43 4.02 -20.13
CA GLY A 123 -14.71 2.67 -20.59
C GLY A 123 -15.84 1.96 -19.83
N GLY A 124 -16.02 2.25 -18.54
CA GLY A 124 -17.07 1.61 -17.72
C GLY A 124 -18.47 1.83 -18.28
N PRO A 125 -18.91 3.08 -18.51
CA PRO A 125 -20.21 3.38 -19.13
C PRO A 125 -20.39 2.77 -20.52
N VAL A 126 -19.32 2.61 -21.30
CA VAL A 126 -19.36 1.94 -22.61
C VAL A 126 -19.72 0.47 -22.44
N VAL A 127 -19.11 -0.21 -21.46
CA VAL A 127 -19.39 -1.63 -21.16
C VAL A 127 -20.80 -1.82 -20.61
N ASP A 128 -21.28 -0.88 -19.81
CA ASP A 128 -22.65 -0.87 -19.26
C ASP A 128 -23.74 -0.51 -20.27
N GLY A 129 -23.38 0.00 -21.45
CA GLY A 129 -24.33 0.51 -22.43
C GLY A 129 -25.05 1.79 -22.00
N SER A 130 -24.51 2.54 -21.04
CA SER A 130 -25.16 3.69 -20.38
C SER A 130 -24.76 5.07 -20.93
N LEU A 131 -24.33 5.17 -22.21
CA LEU A 131 -23.77 6.42 -22.78
C LEU A 131 -24.82 7.48 -23.17
N PRO A 132 -24.53 8.81 -23.05
CA PRO A 132 -23.26 9.46 -22.65
C PRO A 132 -23.40 10.45 -21.43
N ALA A 133 -22.36 10.93 -20.74
CA ALA A 133 -20.90 10.75 -20.79
C ALA A 133 -20.31 11.06 -19.39
N PHE A 134 -19.35 10.26 -18.92
CA PHE A 134 -18.37 10.79 -17.96
C PHE A 134 -17.64 11.92 -18.68
N SER A 135 -17.72 13.15 -18.17
CA SER A 135 -16.89 14.26 -18.63
C SER A 135 -15.95 14.62 -17.50
N LEU A 136 -14.66 14.78 -17.84
CA LEU A 136 -13.67 15.21 -16.88
C LEU A 136 -13.89 16.70 -16.57
N GLN A 137 -14.81 16.98 -15.64
CA GLN A 137 -15.15 18.32 -15.21
C GLN A 137 -14.09 18.88 -14.26
N GLY A 138 -14.02 20.22 -14.17
CA GLY A 138 -13.10 20.90 -13.24
C GLY A 138 -13.31 20.49 -11.78
N SER A 139 -14.55 20.14 -11.40
CA SER A 139 -14.88 19.61 -10.06
C SER A 139 -14.24 18.25 -9.78
N ALA A 140 -14.14 17.36 -10.77
CA ALA A 140 -13.49 16.06 -10.63
C ALA A 140 -11.96 16.23 -10.47
N LEU A 141 -11.35 17.10 -11.27
CA LEU A 141 -9.91 17.40 -11.14
C LEU A 141 -9.58 18.07 -9.79
N LEU A 142 -10.46 18.96 -9.32
CA LEU A 142 -10.32 19.54 -7.98
C LEU A 142 -10.41 18.48 -6.89
N ALA A 143 -11.37 17.54 -6.99
CA ALA A 143 -11.49 16.42 -6.05
C ALA A 143 -10.23 15.55 -6.05
N VAL A 144 -9.71 15.19 -7.23
CA VAL A 144 -8.44 14.45 -7.36
C VAL A 144 -7.31 15.21 -6.65
N ALA A 145 -7.15 16.51 -6.91
CA ALA A 145 -6.09 17.31 -6.28
C ALA A 145 -6.23 17.40 -4.75
N GLN A 146 -7.45 17.57 -4.23
CA GLN A 146 -7.72 17.62 -2.80
C GLN A 146 -7.43 16.29 -2.11
N ILE A 147 -7.94 15.19 -2.67
CA ILE A 147 -7.73 13.84 -2.13
C ILE A 147 -6.25 13.48 -2.16
N PHE A 148 -5.56 13.80 -3.27
CA PHE A 148 -4.11 13.61 -3.38
C PHE A 148 -3.37 14.37 -2.28
N GLY A 149 -3.69 15.65 -2.06
CA GLY A 149 -3.06 16.47 -1.03
C GLY A 149 -3.30 15.94 0.39
N VAL A 150 -4.52 15.56 0.71
CA VAL A 150 -4.88 14.99 2.03
C VAL A 150 -4.11 13.70 2.28
N TYR A 151 -4.16 12.76 1.35
CA TYR A 151 -3.47 11.49 1.55
C TYR A 151 -1.95 11.62 1.50
N LEU A 152 -1.40 12.54 0.69
CA LEU A 152 0.04 12.81 0.67
C LEU A 152 0.55 13.20 2.06
N LEU A 153 -0.25 13.96 2.82
CA LEU A 153 0.11 14.46 4.14
C LEU A 153 -0.20 13.47 5.28
N LEU A 154 -1.33 12.76 5.20
CA LEU A 154 -1.84 11.97 6.32
C LEU A 154 -1.54 10.47 6.21
N ASN A 155 -1.48 9.93 4.99
CA ASN A 155 -1.22 8.51 4.81
C ASN A 155 0.26 8.22 5.09
N SER A 156 0.51 7.21 5.91
CA SER A 156 1.85 6.83 6.36
C SER A 156 2.15 5.35 6.13
N GLU A 157 1.25 4.62 5.47
CA GLU A 157 1.34 3.17 5.26
C GLU A 157 2.65 2.74 4.59
N GLU A 158 3.18 3.56 3.67
CA GLU A 158 4.41 3.23 2.96
C GLU A 158 5.63 3.11 3.88
N LEU A 159 5.64 3.82 5.02
CA LEU A 159 6.68 3.65 6.04
C LEU A 159 6.65 2.24 6.62
N ALA A 160 5.44 1.71 6.87
CA ALA A 160 5.25 0.36 7.39
C ALA A 160 5.57 -0.70 6.33
N TRP A 161 4.97 -0.59 5.15
CA TRP A 161 5.04 -1.64 4.14
C TRP A 161 6.35 -1.61 3.36
N ARG A 162 6.78 -0.46 2.85
CA ARG A 162 7.97 -0.33 1.99
C ARG A 162 9.20 0.08 2.81
N GLY A 163 8.99 0.87 3.86
CA GLY A 163 10.07 1.31 4.75
C GLY A 163 10.53 0.25 5.75
N TYR A 164 9.65 -0.63 6.22
CA TYR A 164 9.97 -1.57 7.30
C TYR A 164 9.75 -3.05 6.94
N ALA A 165 8.58 -3.43 6.44
CA ALA A 165 8.25 -4.83 6.16
C ALA A 165 8.95 -5.38 4.91
N LEU A 166 8.88 -4.66 3.78
CA LEU A 166 9.49 -5.09 2.52
C LEU A 166 10.99 -5.36 2.64
N PRO A 167 11.80 -4.51 3.28
CA PRO A 167 13.23 -4.78 3.45
C PRO A 167 13.49 -6.08 4.21
N GLN A 168 12.73 -6.34 5.26
CA GLN A 168 12.86 -7.57 6.04
C GLN A 168 12.44 -8.83 5.26
N LEU A 169 11.42 -8.71 4.42
CA LEU A 169 11.01 -9.80 3.52
C LEU A 169 12.06 -10.05 2.43
N GLN A 170 12.56 -9.00 1.78
CA GLN A 170 13.60 -9.10 0.75
C GLN A 170 14.95 -9.59 1.29
N ALA A 171 15.20 -9.43 2.59
CA ALA A 171 16.36 -10.01 3.25
C ALA A 171 16.32 -11.56 3.30
N ARG A 172 15.15 -12.18 3.11
CA ARG A 172 14.95 -13.65 3.22
C ARG A 172 14.33 -14.28 1.98
N LEU A 173 13.63 -13.49 1.17
CA LEU A 173 12.87 -13.94 0.01
C LEU A 173 13.39 -13.23 -1.24
N ARG A 174 13.20 -13.86 -2.40
CA ARG A 174 13.48 -13.19 -3.68
C ARG A 174 12.52 -12.00 -3.85
N PRO A 175 12.90 -10.93 -4.59
CA PRO A 175 12.07 -9.74 -4.73
C PRO A 175 10.61 -9.99 -5.13
N LEU A 176 10.37 -10.89 -6.10
CA LEU A 176 9.00 -11.25 -6.47
C LEU A 176 8.23 -11.90 -5.32
N GLN A 177 8.83 -12.85 -4.61
CA GLN A 177 8.24 -13.53 -3.47
C GLN A 177 7.98 -12.57 -2.31
N ALA A 178 8.94 -11.69 -2.00
CA ALA A 178 8.81 -10.68 -0.95
C ALA A 178 7.64 -9.74 -1.21
N ASN A 179 7.47 -9.28 -2.46
CA ASN A 179 6.37 -8.40 -2.83
C ASN A 179 5.02 -9.11 -2.85
N LEU A 180 4.96 -10.37 -3.30
CA LEU A 180 3.73 -11.17 -3.21
C LEU A 180 3.33 -11.41 -1.75
N SER A 181 4.27 -11.80 -0.89
CA SER A 181 4.03 -11.96 0.55
C SER A 181 3.58 -10.65 1.20
N LEU A 182 4.22 -9.53 0.86
CA LEU A 182 3.83 -8.23 1.38
C LEU A 182 2.44 -7.82 0.90
N ALA A 183 2.10 -8.05 -0.37
CA ALA A 183 0.77 -7.73 -0.90
C ALA A 183 -0.34 -8.55 -0.22
N LEU A 184 -0.08 -9.81 0.13
CA LEU A 184 -1.01 -10.63 0.93
C LEU A 184 -1.17 -10.09 2.35
N ILE A 185 -0.07 -9.73 3.02
CA ILE A 185 -0.09 -9.11 4.35
C ILE A 185 -0.87 -7.79 4.31
N TRP A 186 -0.57 -6.95 3.33
CA TRP A 186 -1.25 -5.67 3.14
C TRP A 186 -2.72 -5.84 2.75
N GLY A 187 -3.06 -6.89 2.00
CA GLY A 187 -4.45 -7.29 1.77
C GLY A 187 -5.18 -7.67 3.04
N ALA A 188 -4.57 -8.52 3.88
CA ALA A 188 -5.15 -8.93 5.15
C ALA A 188 -5.34 -7.76 6.12
N PHE A 189 -4.45 -6.76 6.10
CA PHE A 189 -4.59 -5.53 6.88
C PHE A 189 -5.94 -4.83 6.66
N HIS A 190 -6.49 -4.88 5.44
CA HIS A 190 -7.78 -4.27 5.07
C HIS A 190 -9.01 -5.12 5.37
N SER A 191 -8.84 -6.33 5.91
CA SER A 191 -9.95 -7.26 6.16
C SER A 191 -11.11 -6.70 7.01
N PRO A 192 -10.92 -5.80 8.01
CA PRO A 192 -12.05 -5.26 8.77
C PRO A 192 -13.10 -4.58 7.90
N TYR A 193 -12.70 -3.88 6.84
CA TYR A 193 -13.64 -3.20 5.95
C TYR A 193 -14.58 -4.17 5.22
N PHE A 194 -14.12 -5.40 4.96
CA PHE A 194 -14.97 -6.44 4.35
C PHE A 194 -15.93 -7.10 5.35
N MET A 195 -15.77 -6.84 6.65
CA MET A 195 -16.65 -7.34 7.72
C MET A 195 -17.78 -6.36 8.06
N MET A 196 -17.81 -5.17 7.44
CA MET A 196 -18.87 -4.19 7.63
C MET A 196 -20.21 -4.70 7.05
N LYS A 197 -21.33 -4.26 7.62
CA LYS A 197 -22.67 -4.54 7.09
C LYS A 197 -22.78 -3.95 5.67
N GLY A 198 -23.14 -4.79 4.70
CA GLY A 198 -23.14 -4.41 3.28
C GLY A 198 -21.80 -4.56 2.58
N GLY A 199 -20.73 -4.99 3.28
CA GLY A 199 -19.41 -5.22 2.74
C GLY A 199 -18.53 -3.97 2.72
N HIS A 200 -17.47 -4.00 1.89
CA HIS A 200 -16.49 -2.91 1.81
C HIS A 200 -17.15 -1.57 1.45
N PRO A 201 -16.79 -0.43 2.06
CA PRO A 201 -17.40 0.89 1.77
C PRO A 201 -17.35 1.32 0.30
N GLY A 202 -16.34 0.85 -0.44
CA GLY A 202 -16.23 1.04 -1.89
C GLY A 202 -17.18 0.17 -2.75
N GLY A 203 -17.93 -0.75 -2.16
CA GLY A 203 -18.90 -1.63 -2.85
C GLY A 203 -18.30 -2.77 -3.68
N TYR A 204 -16.98 -2.95 -3.66
CA TYR A 204 -16.30 -4.03 -4.37
C TYR A 204 -16.05 -5.24 -3.46
N GLY A 205 -16.01 -6.43 -4.06
CA GLY A 205 -15.78 -7.68 -3.34
C GLY A 205 -14.31 -7.99 -3.07
N VAL A 206 -14.08 -8.95 -2.16
CA VAL A 206 -12.75 -9.42 -1.74
C VAL A 206 -11.88 -9.84 -2.92
N LEU A 207 -12.44 -10.53 -3.92
CA LEU A 207 -11.68 -11.01 -5.07
C LEU A 207 -11.12 -9.85 -5.91
N THR A 208 -11.95 -8.83 -6.21
CA THR A 208 -11.52 -7.67 -7.00
C THR A 208 -10.45 -6.87 -6.25
N PHE A 209 -10.62 -6.72 -4.93
CA PHE A 209 -9.62 -6.10 -4.07
C PHE A 209 -8.31 -6.91 -4.01
N ALA A 210 -8.38 -8.23 -3.87
CA ALA A 210 -7.21 -9.10 -3.85
C ALA A 210 -6.39 -9.00 -5.13
N LEU A 211 -7.04 -8.98 -6.30
CA LEU A 211 -6.37 -8.78 -7.59
C LEU A 211 -5.71 -7.40 -7.66
N MET A 212 -6.42 -6.35 -7.23
CA MET A 212 -5.89 -4.99 -7.20
C MET A 212 -4.65 -4.88 -6.29
N ILE A 213 -4.73 -5.37 -5.05
CA ILE A 213 -3.67 -5.22 -4.05
C ILE A 213 -2.42 -6.04 -4.41
N LEU A 214 -2.59 -7.22 -5.00
CA LEU A 214 -1.49 -8.00 -5.56
C LEU A 214 -0.80 -7.25 -6.69
N ALA A 215 -1.58 -6.72 -7.64
CA ALA A 215 -1.04 -6.03 -8.80
C ALA A 215 -0.32 -4.73 -8.43
N ILE A 216 -0.94 -3.86 -7.64
CA ILE A 216 -0.32 -2.60 -7.19
C ILE A 216 0.89 -2.87 -6.29
N GLY A 217 0.84 -3.91 -5.43
CA GLY A 217 1.97 -4.32 -4.60
C GLY A 217 3.20 -4.71 -5.42
N LEU A 218 3.01 -5.38 -6.56
CA LEU A 218 4.09 -5.70 -7.51
C LEU A 218 4.65 -4.46 -8.19
N VAL A 219 3.78 -3.53 -8.64
CA VAL A 219 4.22 -2.27 -9.25
C VAL A 219 5.03 -1.44 -8.25
N MET A 220 4.55 -1.31 -7.01
CA MET A 220 5.26 -0.59 -5.95
C MET A 220 6.56 -1.27 -5.55
N GLY A 221 6.58 -2.60 -5.48
CA GLY A 221 7.79 -3.36 -5.25
C GLY A 221 8.86 -3.13 -6.32
N MET A 222 8.45 -3.14 -7.58
CA MET A 222 9.32 -2.83 -8.71
C MET A 222 9.84 -1.39 -8.65
N ALA A 223 8.96 -0.42 -8.41
CA ALA A 223 9.33 0.99 -8.26
C ALA A 223 10.29 1.21 -7.08
N PHE A 224 10.03 0.61 -5.92
CA PHE A 224 10.89 0.67 -4.74
C PHE A 224 12.29 0.16 -5.06
N ASN A 225 12.41 -1.01 -5.67
CA ASN A 225 13.71 -1.60 -6.01
C ASN A 225 14.44 -0.78 -7.08
N ALA A 226 13.75 -0.40 -8.16
CA ALA A 226 14.35 0.36 -9.25
C ALA A 226 14.81 1.76 -8.83
N THR A 227 14.19 2.34 -7.79
CA THR A 227 14.53 3.66 -7.24
C THR A 227 15.42 3.60 -6.00
N ARG A 228 16.10 2.46 -5.77
CA ARG A 228 17.05 2.26 -4.65
C ARG A 228 16.41 2.49 -3.28
N GLY A 229 15.17 2.04 -3.12
CA GLY A 229 14.42 2.11 -1.87
C GLY A 229 13.79 3.47 -1.59
N SER A 230 13.33 4.18 -2.62
CA SER A 230 12.59 5.42 -2.42
C SER A 230 11.17 5.11 -1.95
N ILE A 231 10.89 5.41 -0.68
CA ILE A 231 9.53 5.34 -0.11
C ILE A 231 8.67 6.44 -0.74
N LEU A 232 9.27 7.60 -1.03
CA LEU A 232 8.58 8.72 -1.70
C LEU A 232 7.90 8.31 -3.00
N VAL A 233 8.60 7.58 -3.87
CA VAL A 233 8.03 7.15 -5.17
C VAL A 233 6.84 6.22 -4.98
N CYS A 234 6.92 5.30 -4.01
CA CYS A 234 5.83 4.40 -3.70
C CYS A 234 4.64 5.15 -3.10
N HIS A 235 4.91 6.14 -2.24
CA HIS A 235 3.91 7.01 -1.65
C HIS A 235 3.18 7.85 -2.68
N LEU A 236 3.90 8.46 -3.61
CA LEU A 236 3.30 9.21 -4.72
C LEU A 236 2.42 8.32 -5.59
N LEU A 237 2.87 7.10 -5.91
CA LEU A 237 2.07 6.15 -6.66
C LEU A 237 0.79 5.76 -5.92
N HIS A 238 0.90 5.47 -4.61
CA HIS A 238 -0.23 5.11 -3.76
C HIS A 238 -1.27 6.22 -3.74
N GLN A 239 -0.84 7.44 -3.41
CA GLN A 239 -1.76 8.56 -3.27
C GLN A 239 -2.33 9.01 -4.61
N SER A 240 -1.58 8.85 -5.71
CA SER A 240 -2.09 9.08 -7.06
C SER A 240 -3.24 8.12 -7.39
N LEU A 241 -3.09 6.82 -7.11
CA LEU A 241 -4.14 5.83 -7.35
C LEU A 241 -5.39 6.08 -6.50
N ASN A 242 -5.21 6.40 -5.20
CA ASN A 242 -6.34 6.74 -4.33
C ASN A 242 -7.06 8.00 -4.84
N ALA A 243 -6.31 9.05 -5.17
CA ALA A 243 -6.85 10.32 -5.63
C ALA A 243 -7.64 10.20 -6.95
N TRP A 244 -7.08 9.51 -7.94
CA TRP A 244 -7.76 9.30 -9.21
C TRP A 244 -8.95 8.34 -9.09
N GLY A 245 -8.82 7.26 -8.30
CA GLY A 245 -9.92 6.31 -8.09
C GLY A 245 -11.14 6.95 -7.42
N GLU A 246 -10.92 7.67 -6.32
CA GLU A 246 -11.97 8.35 -5.57
C GLU A 246 -12.46 9.62 -6.27
N GLY A 247 -11.55 10.45 -6.76
CA GLY A 247 -11.88 11.73 -7.41
C GLY A 247 -12.69 11.57 -8.69
N LEU A 248 -12.45 10.47 -9.44
CA LEU A 248 -13.27 10.12 -10.60
C LEU A 248 -14.46 9.20 -10.27
N ARG A 249 -14.70 8.93 -8.98
CA ARG A 249 -15.82 8.12 -8.50
C ARG A 249 -15.89 6.74 -9.17
N LEU A 250 -14.75 6.05 -9.25
CA LEU A 250 -14.70 4.74 -9.91
C LEU A 250 -15.32 3.62 -9.08
N PHE A 251 -15.46 3.81 -7.76
CA PHE A 251 -15.99 2.79 -6.86
C PHE A 251 -17.51 2.58 -7.06
N PRO A 252 -18.00 1.33 -7.02
CA PRO A 252 -19.42 1.02 -7.21
C PRO A 252 -20.37 1.87 -6.37
N THR A 253 -20.07 2.09 -5.08
CA THR A 253 -20.91 2.91 -4.20
C THR A 253 -20.96 4.39 -4.59
N MET A 254 -19.95 4.88 -5.31
CA MET A 254 -19.89 6.25 -5.82
C MET A 254 -20.40 6.38 -7.26
N ASN A 255 -20.71 5.25 -7.92
CA ASN A 255 -21.04 5.18 -9.35
C ASN A 255 -22.33 4.38 -9.61
N HIS A 256 -23.39 4.73 -8.89
CA HIS A 256 -24.73 4.15 -9.07
C HIS A 256 -24.77 2.60 -8.99
N GLY A 257 -23.83 1.99 -8.29
CA GLY A 257 -23.70 0.54 -8.17
C GLY A 257 -22.95 -0.15 -9.32
N SER A 258 -22.54 0.57 -10.38
CA SER A 258 -21.81 -0.06 -11.48
C SER A 258 -20.42 -0.53 -11.02
N PRO A 259 -20.08 -1.81 -11.23
CA PRO A 259 -18.76 -2.32 -10.87
C PRO A 259 -17.72 -2.13 -11.98
N TRP A 260 -18.12 -1.74 -13.19
CA TRP A 260 -17.25 -1.80 -14.37
C TRP A 260 -16.12 -0.77 -14.38
N PRO A 261 -16.34 0.51 -14.02
CA PRO A 261 -15.25 1.47 -13.92
C PRO A 261 -14.14 0.97 -12.97
N PHE A 262 -14.52 0.48 -11.78
CA PHE A 262 -13.55 -0.10 -10.85
C PHE A 262 -12.86 -1.35 -11.42
N ARG A 263 -13.61 -2.28 -12.03
CA ARG A 263 -13.03 -3.52 -12.62
C ARG A 263 -12.05 -3.21 -13.75
N LEU A 264 -12.35 -2.23 -14.61
CA LEU A 264 -11.45 -1.80 -15.68
C LEU A 264 -10.18 -1.14 -15.13
N MET A 265 -10.31 -0.33 -14.08
CA MET A 265 -9.15 0.21 -13.36
C MET A 265 -8.28 -0.92 -12.81
N VAL A 266 -8.89 -1.91 -12.13
CA VAL A 266 -8.18 -3.09 -11.61
C VAL A 266 -7.53 -3.90 -12.73
N GLY A 267 -8.19 -4.07 -13.88
CA GLY A 267 -7.61 -4.72 -15.06
C GLY A 267 -6.36 -3.99 -15.58
N GLY A 268 -6.42 -2.66 -15.68
CA GLY A 268 -5.27 -1.83 -16.07
C GLY A 268 -4.10 -1.94 -15.09
N ILE A 269 -4.39 -1.90 -13.79
CA ILE A 269 -3.38 -2.11 -12.73
C ILE A 269 -2.82 -3.54 -12.79
N ALA A 270 -3.65 -4.55 -13.06
CA ALA A 270 -3.23 -5.95 -13.21
C ALA A 270 -2.24 -6.13 -14.37
N CYS A 271 -2.48 -5.50 -15.52
CA CYS A 271 -1.55 -5.48 -16.64
C CYS A 271 -0.18 -4.87 -16.23
N ALA A 272 -0.20 -3.74 -15.52
CA ALA A 272 1.02 -3.13 -14.99
C ALA A 272 1.72 -4.04 -13.95
N GLY A 273 0.94 -4.71 -13.10
CA GLY A 273 1.42 -5.68 -12.11
C GLY A 273 2.10 -6.89 -12.74
N ILE A 274 1.55 -7.43 -13.85
CA ILE A 274 2.17 -8.52 -14.62
C ILE A 274 3.50 -8.06 -15.21
N ALA A 275 3.54 -6.87 -15.82
CA ALA A 275 4.79 -6.30 -16.33
C ALA A 275 5.84 -6.11 -15.20
N ALA A 276 5.41 -5.65 -14.03
CA ALA A 276 6.25 -5.52 -12.85
C ALA A 276 6.75 -6.89 -12.34
N ALA A 277 5.90 -7.92 -12.31
CA ALA A 277 6.29 -9.27 -11.95
C ALA A 277 7.35 -9.84 -12.90
N ILE A 278 7.15 -9.67 -14.21
CA ILE A 278 8.13 -10.07 -15.23
C ILE A 278 9.46 -9.34 -15.02
N TRP A 279 9.41 -8.03 -14.75
CA TRP A 279 10.62 -7.25 -14.46
C TRP A 279 11.35 -7.75 -13.20
N LEU A 280 10.62 -7.97 -12.10
CA LEU A 280 11.16 -8.49 -10.84
C LEU A 280 11.77 -9.87 -11.02
N TRP A 281 11.11 -10.73 -11.80
CA TRP A 281 11.60 -12.07 -12.12
C TRP A 281 12.83 -12.03 -13.02
N ARG A 282 12.88 -11.21 -14.08
CA ARG A 282 14.04 -11.13 -14.98
C ARG A 282 15.29 -10.58 -14.29
N ARG A 283 15.14 -9.58 -13.42
CA ARG A 283 16.27 -8.96 -12.72
C ARG A 283 16.85 -9.83 -11.61
N HIS A 284 16.07 -10.78 -11.04
CA HIS A 284 16.45 -11.48 -9.81
C HIS A 284 16.09 -12.99 -9.75
N GLY A 285 15.46 -13.55 -10.79
CA GLY A 285 14.99 -14.93 -10.84
C GLY A 285 16.10 -15.98 -11.01
N GLY A 286 17.29 -15.56 -11.46
CA GLY A 286 18.41 -16.45 -11.78
C GLY A 286 19.47 -16.66 -10.69
N ARG A 287 19.42 -15.97 -9.54
CA ARG A 287 20.47 -16.10 -8.50
C ARG A 287 19.89 -16.22 -7.07
N PRO A 288 20.31 -17.20 -6.26
CA PRO A 288 19.87 -17.35 -4.87
C PRO A 288 20.34 -16.19 -3.97
N VAL A 289 19.51 -15.84 -2.97
CA VAL A 289 19.78 -14.80 -1.94
C VAL A 289 21.07 -15.09 -1.16
N ALA A 290 21.48 -16.35 -1.04
CA ALA A 290 22.64 -16.79 -0.26
C ALA A 290 24.02 -16.59 -0.95
N ALA A 291 24.07 -16.30 -2.26
CA ALA A 291 25.34 -16.22 -2.97
C ALA A 291 26.18 -14.97 -2.64
N ASP A 292 25.56 -13.93 -2.07
CA ASP A 292 26.22 -12.65 -1.78
C ASP A 292 26.94 -12.62 -0.41
N GLY A 293 26.78 -13.65 0.43
CA GLY A 293 27.30 -13.68 1.81
C GLY A 293 28.56 -14.51 2.07
N LEU A 294 29.05 -15.27 1.08
CA LEU A 294 30.14 -16.24 1.27
C LEU A 294 31.35 -16.06 0.35
N ALA A 295 31.36 -15.06 -0.54
CA ALA A 295 32.57 -14.71 -1.28
C ALA A 295 33.51 -13.90 -0.37
N GLY A 296 34.20 -14.60 0.52
CA GLY A 296 35.34 -14.07 1.25
C GLY A 296 36.34 -13.47 0.27
N ALA A 297 36.85 -12.28 0.61
CA ALA A 297 38.00 -11.73 -0.07
C ALA A 297 39.18 -12.72 0.08
N PRO A 298 39.88 -13.10 -0.99
CA PRO A 298 41.16 -13.77 -0.82
C PRO A 298 42.10 -12.76 -0.14
N ALA A 299 42.69 -13.17 0.98
CA ALA A 299 43.82 -12.47 1.56
C ALA A 299 44.93 -12.45 0.51
N SER A 300 45.24 -11.27 -0.03
CA SER A 300 46.47 -11.08 -0.77
C SER A 300 47.63 -11.09 0.23
N THR A 301 48.44 -12.13 0.13
CA THR A 301 49.80 -12.23 0.67
C THR A 301 50.68 -11.10 0.19
#